data_AF-A0A1E5IQG2-F1
#
_entry.id   AF-A0A1E5IQG2-F1
#
_cell.length_a   1.000
_cell.length_b   1.000
_cell.length_c   1.000
_cell.angle_alpha   90.00
_cell.angle_beta   90.00
_cell.angle_gamma   90.00
#
_symmetry.space_group_name_H-M   'P 1'
#
loop_
_entity.id
_entity.type
_entity.pdbx_description
1 polymer ?
#
loop_
_entity_poly.entity_id
_entity_poly.type
_entity_poly.pdbx_seq_one_letter_code
_entity_poly.pdbx_strand_id
1 'polypeptide(L)'
;MCNLTDIVWHDLPLDGISIKTDSLDLMISPYNESTKQYDELIFKLYSFASMALSLDAQLDISNLKDMEISSFEYSQNKNTLSGTIGILPGNAGFWSVSFKDAQWSIHAST
;
A
#
# COMPACT_ATOMS: atom_id res chain seq x y z
N MET A 1 7.77 9.74 -14.11
CA MET A 1 7.87 8.55 -13.23
C MET A 1 7.68 9.04 -11.81
N CYS A 2 6.74 8.46 -11.07
CA CYS A 2 6.51 8.76 -9.66
C CYS A 2 7.55 8.00 -8.83
N ASN A 3 8.32 8.69 -7.96
CA ASN A 3 9.23 8.00 -7.05
C ASN A 3 8.53 7.72 -5.72
N LEU A 4 8.98 6.68 -5.04
CA LEU A 4 8.42 6.24 -3.76
C LEU A 4 8.46 7.34 -2.67
N THR A 5 9.45 8.22 -2.74
CA THR A 5 9.67 9.36 -1.83
C THR A 5 8.77 10.56 -2.12
N ASP A 6 8.13 10.59 -3.29
CA ASP A 6 7.24 11.69 -3.71
C ASP A 6 5.82 11.49 -3.17
N ILE A 7 5.53 10.31 -2.58
CA ILE A 7 4.24 9.95 -2.02
C ILE A 7 4.25 10.19 -0.51
N VAL A 8 3.24 10.88 -0.01
CA VAL A 8 2.93 10.94 1.42
C VAL A 8 2.11 9.70 1.76
N TRP A 9 2.69 8.81 2.57
CA TRP A 9 2.11 7.49 2.86
C TRP A 9 1.20 7.45 4.09
N HIS A 10 1.14 8.53 4.87
CA HIS A 10 0.25 8.65 6.02
C HIS A 10 -1.09 9.24 5.56
N ASP A 11 -2.20 8.73 6.12
CA ASP A 11 -3.56 9.09 5.75
C ASP A 11 -3.83 8.95 4.24
N LEU A 12 -3.13 8.01 3.58
CA LEU A 12 -3.18 7.83 2.14
C LEU A 12 -4.35 6.91 1.78
N PRO A 13 -5.37 7.37 1.04
CA PRO A 13 -6.50 6.52 0.67
C PRO A 13 -6.03 5.26 -0.06
N LEU A 14 -6.60 4.13 0.36
CA LEU A 14 -6.35 2.80 -0.18
C LEU A 14 -7.65 2.25 -0.74
N ASP A 15 -7.86 2.48 -2.03
CA ASP A 15 -9.09 2.12 -2.73
C ASP A 15 -9.20 0.62 -3.03
N GLY A 16 -8.09 -0.11 -2.93
CA GLY A 16 -8.09 -1.55 -3.14
C GLY A 16 -6.79 -2.24 -2.74
N ILE A 17 -6.93 -3.48 -2.26
CA ILE A 17 -5.81 -4.38 -1.95
C ILE A 17 -6.02 -5.72 -2.67
N SER A 18 -5.00 -6.15 -3.43
CA SER A 18 -4.98 -7.46 -4.07
C SER A 18 -3.77 -8.25 -3.60
N ILE A 19 -4.02 -9.34 -2.88
CA ILE A 19 -2.98 -10.24 -2.36
C ILE A 19 -2.96 -11.49 -3.23
N LYS A 20 -1.84 -11.71 -3.92
CA LYS A 20 -1.62 -12.85 -4.82
C LYS A 20 -0.48 -13.70 -4.28
N THR A 21 -0.25 -14.86 -4.90
CA THR A 21 0.82 -15.79 -4.50
C THR A 21 2.22 -15.18 -4.63
N ASP A 22 2.41 -14.25 -5.55
CA ASP A 22 3.71 -13.68 -5.94
C ASP A 22 3.74 -12.14 -5.96
N SER A 23 2.60 -11.49 -5.68
CA SER A 23 2.52 -10.04 -5.59
C SER A 23 1.51 -9.54 -4.56
N LEU A 24 1.73 -8.31 -4.12
CA LEU A 24 0.80 -7.47 -3.42
C LEU A 24 0.61 -6.21 -4.26
N ASP A 25 -0.64 -5.93 -4.65
CA ASP A 25 -0.99 -4.74 -5.41
C ASP A 25 -1.88 -3.86 -4.51
N LEU A 26 -1.47 -2.62 -4.28
CA LEU A 26 -2.21 -1.59 -3.53
C LEU A 26 -2.64 -0.48 -4.49
N MET A 27 -3.94 -0.25 -4.61
CA MET A 27 -4.49 0.89 -5.35
C MET A 27 -4.61 2.07 -4.39
N ILE A 28 -3.75 3.06 -4.57
CA ILE A 28 -3.61 4.22 -3.71
C ILE A 28 -3.98 5.48 -4.47
N SER A 29 -4.52 6.46 -3.75
CA SER A 29 -4.93 7.74 -4.32
C SER A 29 -4.24 8.91 -3.60
N PRO A 30 -2.97 9.21 -3.89
CA PRO A 30 -2.30 10.41 -3.36
C PRO A 30 -2.92 11.69 -3.91
N TYR A 31 -2.97 12.73 -3.08
CA TYR A 31 -3.44 14.05 -3.50
C TYR A 31 -2.37 14.78 -4.34
N ASN A 32 -2.75 15.21 -5.53
CA ASN A 32 -1.92 16.00 -6.42
C ASN A 32 -2.22 17.49 -6.26
N GLU A 33 -1.31 18.20 -5.60
CA GLU A 33 -1.42 19.63 -5.35
C GLU A 33 -1.51 20.51 -6.61
N SER A 34 -0.93 20.05 -7.73
CA SER A 34 -0.89 20.82 -8.97
C SER A 34 -2.23 20.78 -9.72
N THR A 35 -2.93 19.65 -9.68
CA THR A 35 -4.23 19.45 -10.33
C THR A 35 -5.40 19.62 -9.36
N LYS A 36 -5.12 19.64 -8.05
CA LYS A 36 -6.10 19.65 -6.95
C LYS A 36 -7.02 18.43 -6.97
N GLN A 37 -6.51 17.30 -7.47
CA GLN A 37 -7.24 16.04 -7.63
C GLN A 37 -6.45 14.88 -7.01
N TYR A 38 -7.11 13.75 -6.79
CA TYR A 38 -6.45 12.51 -6.41
C TYR A 38 -6.04 11.75 -7.69
N ASP A 39 -4.78 11.31 -7.75
CA ASP A 39 -4.26 10.50 -8.85
C ASP A 39 -4.35 9.02 -8.45
N GLU A 40 -5.03 8.19 -9.23
CA GLU A 40 -5.08 6.74 -8.96
C GLU A 40 -3.79 6.05 -9.41
N LEU A 41 -3.07 5.46 -8.46
CA LEU A 41 -1.83 4.72 -8.70
C LEU A 41 -1.93 3.29 -8.17
N ILE A 42 -1.24 2.37 -8.83
CA ILE A 42 -1.02 1.01 -8.34
C ILE A 42 0.43 0.91 -7.85
N PHE A 43 0.58 0.75 -6.54
CA PHE A 43 1.84 0.33 -5.93
C PHE A 43 1.89 -1.18 -5.85
N LYS A 44 2.87 -1.77 -6.53
CA LYS A 44 3.04 -3.23 -6.61
C LYS A 44 4.32 -3.65 -5.92
N LEU A 45 4.22 -4.62 -5.03
CA LEU A 45 5.32 -5.39 -4.46
C LEU A 45 5.30 -6.81 -5.03
N TYR A 46 6.43 -7.33 -5.48
CA TYR A 46 6.50 -8.65 -6.11
C TYR A 46 7.87 -9.30 -5.96
N SER A 47 7.96 -10.60 -6.23
CA SER A 47 9.22 -11.36 -6.11
C SER A 47 9.89 -11.24 -4.74
N PHE A 48 9.10 -11.16 -3.67
CA PHE A 48 9.59 -11.10 -2.30
C PHE A 48 10.17 -12.44 -1.83
N ALA A 49 11.19 -12.38 -0.98
CA ALA A 49 11.72 -13.56 -0.29
C ALA A 49 10.72 -14.09 0.76
N SER A 50 9.95 -13.19 1.38
CA SER A 50 8.88 -13.52 2.32
C SER A 50 7.87 -12.37 2.42
N MET A 51 6.61 -12.71 2.65
CA MET A 51 5.53 -11.78 2.97
C MET A 51 4.70 -12.36 4.11
N ALA A 52 4.29 -11.52 5.05
CA ALA A 52 3.38 -11.85 6.13
C ALA A 52 2.26 -10.81 6.20
N LEU A 53 1.03 -11.30 6.34
CA LEU A 53 -0.15 -10.47 6.52
C LEU A 53 -0.68 -10.69 7.94
N SER A 54 -0.86 -9.60 8.69
CA SER A 54 -1.55 -9.60 9.97
C SER A 54 -2.87 -8.87 9.80
N LEU A 55 -3.98 -9.57 10.02
CA LEU A 55 -5.33 -9.01 10.02
C LEU A 55 -5.90 -9.13 11.42
N ASP A 56 -6.09 -7.99 12.08
CA ASP A 56 -6.85 -7.95 13.33
C ASP A 56 -8.31 -7.59 13.00
N ALA A 57 -9.23 -8.25 13.70
CA ALA A 57 -10.70 -8.08 13.66
C ALA A 57 -11.54 -8.73 12.54
N GLN A 58 -12.84 -8.75 12.82
CA GLN A 58 -13.92 -9.19 11.93
C GLN A 58 -14.28 -8.05 10.97
N LEU A 59 -14.18 -8.32 9.68
CA LEU A 59 -14.48 -7.36 8.62
C LEU A 59 -15.96 -7.28 8.32
N ASP A 60 -16.51 -6.07 8.41
CA ASP A 60 -17.67 -5.69 7.61
C ASP A 60 -17.17 -5.08 6.30
N ILE A 61 -17.80 -5.46 5.18
CA ILE A 61 -17.52 -4.93 3.84
C ILE A 61 -17.71 -3.40 3.83
N SER A 62 -18.60 -2.86 4.68
CA SER A 62 -18.78 -1.41 4.80
C SER A 62 -17.50 -0.68 5.20
N ASN A 63 -16.65 -1.30 6.01
CA ASN A 63 -15.44 -0.69 6.56
C ASN A 63 -14.29 -0.62 5.55
N LEU A 64 -14.41 -1.36 4.43
CA LEU A 64 -13.41 -1.36 3.36
C LEU A 64 -13.44 -0.08 2.52
N LYS A 65 -14.52 0.73 2.59
CA LYS A 65 -14.66 1.95 1.80
C LYS A 65 -13.76 3.09 2.27
N ASP A 66 -13.42 3.09 3.55
CA ASP A 66 -12.63 4.13 4.20
C ASP A 66 -11.24 3.58 4.58
N MET A 67 -10.69 2.72 3.72
CA MET A 67 -9.35 2.16 3.92
C MET A 67 -8.27 3.19 3.65
N GLU A 68 -7.25 3.19 4.49
CA GLU A 68 -6.08 4.05 4.31
C GLU A 68 -4.79 3.33 4.69
N ILE A 69 -3.69 3.74 4.05
CA ILE A 69 -2.36 3.43 4.54
C ILE A 69 -2.06 4.40 5.68
N SER A 70 -1.82 3.84 6.86
CA SER A 70 -1.47 4.63 8.05
C SER A 70 0.03 4.86 8.15
N SER A 71 0.83 3.91 7.68
CA SER A 71 2.28 3.99 7.74
C SER A 71 2.94 3.14 6.66
N PHE A 72 4.11 3.59 6.21
CA PHE A 72 4.99 2.78 5.39
C PHE A 72 6.43 2.93 5.87
N GLU A 73 6.89 1.95 6.63
CA GLU A 73 8.26 1.89 7.13
C GLU A 73 9.06 0.92 6.25
N TYR A 74 10.08 1.41 5.55
CA TYR A 74 10.87 0.56 4.67
C TYR A 74 12.35 0.93 4.65
N SER A 75 13.12 -0.06 4.21
CA SER A 75 14.52 0.09 3.81
C SER A 75 14.65 -0.31 2.35
N GLN A 76 15.44 0.47 1.60
CA GLN A 76 15.71 0.19 0.20
C GLN A 76 17.14 -0.30 0.02
N ASN A 77 17.31 -1.43 -0.66
CA ASN A 77 18.61 -1.94 -1.08
C ASN A 77 18.61 -2.14 -2.59
N LYS A 78 19.26 -1.22 -3.32
CA LYS A 78 19.23 -1.16 -4.78
C LYS A 78 17.78 -1.12 -5.31
N ASN A 79 17.31 -2.24 -5.85
CA ASN A 79 16.01 -2.37 -6.51
C ASN A 79 15.00 -3.14 -5.66
N THR A 80 15.33 -3.47 -4.41
CA THR A 80 14.41 -4.16 -3.49
C THR A 80 14.06 -3.32 -2.28
N LEU A 81 12.87 -3.59 -1.75
CA LEU A 81 12.36 -3.04 -0.50
C LEU A 81 12.17 -4.15 0.53
N SER A 82 12.48 -3.83 1.78
CA SER A 82 12.06 -4.60 2.94
C SER A 82 11.41 -3.67 3.94
N GLY A 83 10.26 -4.03 4.49
CA GLY A 83 9.51 -3.10 5.33
C GLY A 83 8.17 -3.64 5.79
N THR A 84 7.38 -2.74 6.38
CA THR A 84 6.01 -2.98 6.82
C THR A 84 5.11 -1.84 6.36
N ILE A 85 3.96 -2.19 5.79
CA ILE A 85 2.87 -1.26 5.48
C ILE A 85 1.79 -1.47 6.54
N GLY A 86 1.43 -0.40 7.25
CA GLY A 86 0.29 -0.36 8.15
C GLY A 86 -0.95 0.13 7.41
N ILE A 87 -2.07 -0.55 7.62
CA ILE A 87 -3.35 -0.26 6.95
C ILE A 87 -4.44 -0.15 8.01
N LEU A 88 -5.24 0.90 7.93
CA LEU A 88 -6.44 1.08 8.75
C LEU A 88 -7.68 0.79 7.89
N PRO A 89 -8.38 -0.34 8.12
CA PRO A 89 -9.68 -0.62 7.51
C PRO A 89 -10.80 0.17 8.18
N GLY A 90 -10.80 1.49 8.00
CA GLY A 90 -11.71 2.40 8.68
C GLY A 90 -11.66 2.21 10.21
N ASN A 91 -12.83 2.00 10.82
CA ASN A 91 -12.95 1.80 12.28
C ASN A 91 -12.78 0.34 12.73
N ALA A 92 -12.37 -0.57 11.84
CA ALA A 92 -12.44 -2.01 12.09
C ALA A 92 -11.22 -2.60 12.79
N GLY A 93 -10.11 -1.87 12.93
CA GLY A 93 -8.89 -2.39 13.56
C GLY A 93 -7.62 -1.95 12.83
N PHE A 94 -6.57 -2.75 12.90
CA PHE A 94 -5.28 -2.47 12.26
C PHE A 94 -4.77 -3.69 11.51
N TRP A 95 -4.35 -3.49 10.27
CA TRP A 95 -3.71 -4.50 9.43
C TRP A 95 -2.27 -4.14 9.17
N SER A 96 -1.46 -5.14 8.91
CA SER A 96 -0.11 -4.92 8.42
C SER A 96 0.34 -5.95 7.40
N VAL A 97 1.12 -5.48 6.43
CA VAL A 97 1.87 -6.32 5.50
C VAL A 97 3.35 -6.10 5.75
N SER A 98 4.04 -7.12 6.25
CA SER A 98 5.50 -7.13 6.32
C SER A 98 6.08 -7.93 5.16
N PHE A 99 7.15 -7.43 4.55
CA PHE A 99 7.77 -8.06 3.39
C PHE A 99 9.29 -7.89 3.39
N LYS A 100 9.98 -8.80 2.71
CA LYS A 100 11.44 -8.81 2.61
C LYS A 100 11.92 -9.01 1.18
N ASP A 101 12.90 -8.19 0.79
CA ASP A 101 13.60 -8.22 -0.50
C ASP A 101 12.63 -8.20 -1.71
N ALA A 102 11.53 -7.45 -1.61
CA ALA A 102 10.53 -7.33 -2.67
C ALA A 102 11.02 -6.39 -3.77
N GLN A 103 10.86 -6.78 -5.04
CA GLN A 103 10.87 -5.81 -6.13
C GLN A 103 9.60 -4.96 -6.06
N TRP A 104 9.65 -3.76 -6.63
CA TRP A 104 8.53 -2.83 -6.57
C TRP A 104 8.35 -2.01 -7.85
N SER A 105 7.12 -1.56 -8.09
CA SER A 105 6.80 -0.60 -9.14
C SER A 105 5.61 0.27 -8.77
N ILE A 106 5.53 1.47 -9.35
CA ILE A 106 4.39 2.39 -9.26
C ILE A 106 3.98 2.76 -10.69
N HIS A 107 2.69 2.66 -10.99
CA HIS A 107 2.12 3.05 -12.28
C HIS A 107 0.71 3.59 -12.10
N ALA A 108 0.21 4.34 -13.08
CA ALA A 108 -1.17 4.82 -13.07
C ALA A 108 -2.15 3.63 -13.13
N SER A 109 -3.25 3.74 -12.40
CA SER A 109 -4.42 2.89 -12.60
C SER A 109 -4.99 3.18 -14.01
N THR A 110 -5.15 2.15 -14.84
CA THR A 110 -5.67 2.26 -16.22
C THR A 110 -7.14 1.93 -16.29
#